data_AF-A0A3A4VNP6-F1
#
_entry.id   AF-A0A3A4VNP6-F1
#
_cell.length_a   1.000
_cell.length_b   1.000
_cell.length_c   1.000
_cell.angle_alpha   90.00
_cell.angle_beta   90.00
_cell.angle_gamma   90.00
#
_symmetry.space_group_name_H-M   'P 1'
#
loop_
_entity.id
_entity.type
_entity.pdbx_description
1 polymer ?
#
loop_
_entity_poly.entity_id
_entity_poly.type
_entity_poly.pdbx_seq_one_letter_code
_entity_poly.pdbx_strand_id
1 'polypeptide(L)'
;MKIEPLVARVGEFDLPPEDTTLACCIHVIDLGTHENKKFGGSERKLLITWELPDQRMEDDRPFVISNRYTLSLGSKANLRKAIEAWYGRKLDENELNIGFPLRELLGRWCYLNIVHNQSGDKTYANIGSIIKLPNNVKTEGYELYNPKIYFDLSKSTYEEYQKLPDWIKKILEESLELQSGWEGNIEEETDPLNIPEDIEIEPSDFNEEPPDEEPEINNSLTKEEPKTNGKEDDEFKVMDEFLKKEIPDWTYFWVSCKLLGFDRPQVHKALKTSSVKDLPKKDLDVFLRKNYAAKFGEPRL
;
A
#
# COMPACT_ATOMS: atom_id res chain seq x y z
N MET A 1 23.71 -17.36 -47.53
CA MET A 1 22.60 -16.67 -46.84
C MET A 1 22.09 -15.57 -47.75
N LYS A 2 20.81 -15.61 -48.15
CA LYS A 2 20.19 -14.46 -48.82
C LYS A 2 19.72 -13.52 -47.71
N ILE A 3 20.26 -12.31 -47.70
CA ILE A 3 19.82 -11.24 -46.81
C ILE A 3 18.58 -10.65 -47.48
N GLU A 4 17.43 -10.73 -46.81
CA GLU A 4 16.22 -10.08 -47.29
C GLU A 4 16.31 -8.56 -47.11
N PRO A 5 15.74 -7.77 -48.05
CA PRO A 5 15.83 -6.32 -48.00
C PRO A 5 15.00 -5.73 -46.86
N LEU A 6 15.51 -4.64 -46.28
CA LEU A 6 14.85 -3.88 -45.24
C LEU A 6 13.63 -3.13 -45.83
N VAL A 7 12.42 -3.64 -45.62
CA VAL A 7 11.17 -3.00 -46.07
C VAL A 7 10.58 -2.21 -44.91
N ALA A 8 10.50 -0.88 -45.05
CA ALA A 8 9.71 -0.05 -44.15
C ALA A 8 8.22 -0.18 -44.51
N ARG A 9 7.40 -0.68 -43.59
CA ARG A 9 5.94 -0.69 -43.71
C ARG A 9 5.36 0.53 -42.99
N VAL A 10 4.23 1.05 -43.46
CA VAL A 10 3.40 1.97 -42.68
C VAL A 10 3.07 1.22 -41.39
N GLY A 11 3.47 1.77 -40.24
CA GLY A 11 3.42 1.08 -38.95
C GLY A 11 1.99 0.80 -38.51
N GLU A 12 1.39 -0.27 -39.03
CA GLU A 12 0.30 -0.96 -38.37
C GLU A 12 0.92 -1.58 -37.11
N PHE A 13 0.55 -1.06 -35.94
CA PHE A 13 0.91 -1.70 -34.70
C PHE A 13 0.19 -3.04 -34.66
N ASP A 14 0.94 -4.13 -34.50
CA ASP A 14 0.35 -5.44 -34.26
C ASP A 14 -0.56 -5.34 -33.03
N LEU A 15 -1.84 -5.66 -33.23
CA LEU A 15 -2.83 -5.72 -32.16
C LEU A 15 -2.90 -7.16 -31.66
N PRO A 16 -3.00 -7.39 -30.33
CA PRO A 16 -3.32 -8.71 -29.82
C PRO A 16 -4.66 -9.16 -30.43
N PRO A 17 -4.78 -10.41 -30.91
CA PRO A 17 -6.04 -10.94 -31.43
C PRO A 17 -7.21 -10.79 -30.44
N GLU A 18 -8.41 -10.53 -30.97
CA GLU A 18 -9.64 -10.60 -30.18
C GLU A 18 -9.86 -12.05 -29.71
N ASP A 19 -9.63 -12.29 -28.42
CA ASP A 19 -9.81 -13.61 -27.84
C ASP A 19 -9.95 -13.53 -26.32
N THR A 20 -10.38 -14.63 -25.70
CA THR A 20 -10.17 -14.87 -24.28
C THR A 20 -8.86 -15.62 -24.08
N THR A 21 -7.82 -14.91 -23.66
CA THR A 21 -6.46 -15.46 -23.54
C THR A 21 -5.98 -15.51 -22.10
N LEU A 22 -5.07 -16.43 -21.83
CA LEU A 22 -4.31 -16.42 -20.59
C LEU A 22 -3.42 -15.17 -20.53
N ALA A 23 -3.30 -14.58 -19.34
CA ALA A 23 -2.51 -13.38 -19.13
C ALA A 23 -1.87 -13.39 -17.73
N CYS A 24 -0.65 -12.84 -17.64
CA CYS A 24 0.04 -12.62 -16.37
C CYS A 24 0.30 -11.14 -16.15
N CYS A 25 -0.04 -10.64 -14.96
CA CYS A 25 0.27 -9.27 -14.58
C CYS A 25 1.78 -9.07 -14.45
N ILE A 26 2.36 -8.20 -15.27
CA ILE A 26 3.78 -7.88 -15.25
C ILE A 26 4.06 -6.49 -14.68
N HIS A 27 3.15 -5.53 -14.79
CA HIS A 27 3.36 -4.22 -14.18
C HIS A 27 2.17 -3.77 -13.35
N VAL A 28 2.48 -3.17 -12.19
CA VAL A 28 1.55 -2.42 -11.35
C VAL A 28 2.26 -1.13 -10.97
N ILE A 29 1.91 -0.05 -11.66
CA ILE A 29 2.67 1.21 -11.62
C ILE A 29 1.71 2.34 -11.26
N ASP A 30 1.99 3.00 -10.15
CA ASP A 30 1.37 4.28 -9.84
C ASP A 30 1.89 5.36 -10.79
N LEU A 31 0.97 5.99 -11.53
CA LEU A 31 1.26 7.03 -12.50
C LEU A 31 1.15 8.44 -11.90
N GLY A 32 0.91 8.56 -10.58
CA GLY A 32 0.70 9.83 -9.93
C GLY A 32 -0.65 10.45 -10.24
N THR A 33 -0.79 11.73 -9.90
CA THR A 33 -2.02 12.50 -9.99
C THR A 33 -2.07 13.28 -11.31
N HIS A 34 -3.17 13.10 -12.05
CA HIS A 34 -3.37 13.70 -13.37
C HIS A 34 -4.64 14.57 -13.39
N GLU A 35 -4.59 15.70 -14.07
CA GLU A 35 -5.78 16.52 -14.28
C GLU A 35 -6.80 15.83 -15.21
N ASN A 36 -8.07 15.82 -14.78
CA ASN A 36 -9.17 15.31 -15.60
C ASN A 36 -9.66 16.41 -16.55
N LYS A 37 -9.13 16.41 -17.77
CA LYS A 37 -9.50 17.39 -18.82
C LYS A 37 -10.98 17.40 -19.19
N LYS A 38 -11.73 16.32 -18.91
CA LYS A 38 -13.13 16.18 -19.33
C LYS A 38 -14.13 16.68 -18.28
N PHE A 39 -13.86 16.42 -17.01
CA PHE A 39 -14.79 16.72 -15.91
C PHE A 39 -14.24 17.74 -14.91
N GLY A 40 -13.00 18.19 -15.08
CA GLY A 40 -12.28 19.01 -14.11
C GLY A 40 -11.81 18.19 -12.91
N GLY A 41 -10.96 18.81 -12.09
CA GLY A 41 -10.32 18.16 -10.94
C GLY A 41 -9.12 17.29 -11.32
N SER A 42 -8.59 16.54 -10.36
CA SER A 42 -7.45 15.66 -10.54
C SER A 42 -7.73 14.26 -9.98
N GLU A 43 -7.07 13.25 -10.56
CA GLU A 43 -7.25 11.86 -10.21
C GLU A 43 -5.91 11.14 -10.20
N ARG A 44 -5.59 10.42 -9.12
CA ARG A 44 -4.43 9.52 -9.09
C ARG A 44 -4.68 8.30 -9.97
N LYS A 45 -3.73 7.97 -10.83
CA LYS A 45 -3.87 6.93 -11.85
C LYS A 45 -2.97 5.74 -11.55
N LEU A 46 -3.49 4.55 -11.81
CA LEU A 46 -2.77 3.28 -11.72
C LEU A 46 -2.74 2.64 -13.09
N LEU A 47 -1.56 2.24 -13.55
CA LEU A 47 -1.36 1.40 -14.72
C LEU A 47 -1.21 -0.06 -14.28
N ILE A 48 -2.01 -0.94 -14.87
CA ILE A 48 -1.81 -2.38 -14.75
C ILE A 48 -1.52 -2.91 -16.16
N THR A 49 -0.46 -3.71 -16.28
CA THR A 49 0.00 -4.28 -17.54
C THR A 49 0.07 -5.80 -17.43
N TRP A 50 -0.41 -6.47 -18.47
CA TRP A 50 -0.38 -7.92 -18.60
C TRP A 50 0.39 -8.36 -19.83
N GLU A 51 1.16 -9.43 -19.67
CA GLU A 51 1.73 -10.19 -20.77
C GLU A 51 0.77 -11.32 -21.18
N LEU A 52 0.64 -11.55 -22.49
CA LEU A 52 -0.22 -12.56 -23.10
C LEU A 52 0.68 -13.66 -23.71
N PRO A 53 1.09 -14.67 -22.94
CA PRO A 53 2.14 -15.60 -23.38
C PRO A 53 1.71 -16.53 -24.51
N ASP A 54 0.41 -16.73 -24.73
CA ASP A 54 -0.12 -17.52 -25.84
C ASP A 54 -0.29 -16.71 -27.14
N GLN A 55 -0.22 -15.38 -27.06
CA GLN A 55 -0.38 -14.50 -28.22
C GLN A 55 0.97 -13.87 -28.57
N ARG A 56 1.51 -14.22 -29.73
CA ARG A 56 2.83 -13.77 -30.19
C ARG A 56 2.73 -12.77 -31.34
N MET A 57 3.60 -11.76 -31.31
CA MET A 57 3.86 -10.82 -32.40
C MET A 57 4.58 -11.52 -33.57
N GLU A 58 4.73 -10.85 -34.72
CA GLU A 58 5.50 -11.37 -35.85
C GLU A 58 6.97 -11.71 -35.49
N ASP A 59 7.53 -11.04 -34.47
CA ASP A 59 8.89 -11.25 -33.99
C ASP A 59 9.01 -12.21 -32.78
N ASP A 60 7.96 -13.00 -32.52
CA ASP A 60 7.87 -14.02 -31.46
C ASP A 60 7.85 -13.49 -30.02
N ARG A 61 7.84 -12.16 -29.83
CA ARG A 61 7.60 -11.58 -28.50
C ARG A 61 6.11 -11.72 -28.13
N PRO A 62 5.79 -11.94 -26.83
CA PRO A 62 4.40 -11.98 -26.42
C PRO A 62 3.77 -10.59 -26.50
N PHE A 63 2.48 -10.55 -26.81
CA PHE A 63 1.73 -9.31 -26.70
C PHE A 63 1.68 -8.83 -25.26
N VAL A 64 1.66 -7.51 -25.11
CA VAL A 64 1.46 -6.84 -23.83
C VAL A 64 0.29 -5.89 -23.97
N ILE A 65 -0.65 -5.97 -23.04
CA ILE A 65 -1.80 -5.06 -22.96
C ILE A 65 -1.84 -4.39 -21.60
N SER A 66 -2.20 -3.10 -21.57
CA SER A 66 -2.31 -2.34 -20.33
C SER A 66 -3.67 -1.68 -20.21
N ASN A 67 -4.09 -1.44 -18.98
CA ASN A 67 -5.25 -0.60 -18.70
C ASN A 67 -4.92 0.41 -17.60
N ARG A 68 -5.51 1.60 -17.70
CA ARG A 68 -5.36 2.67 -16.71
C ARG A 68 -6.63 2.76 -15.88
N TYR A 69 -6.44 2.81 -14.57
CA TYR A 69 -7.49 2.96 -13.59
C TYR A 69 -7.31 4.25 -12.80
N THR A 70 -8.40 4.81 -12.30
CA THR A 70 -8.33 5.75 -11.18
C THR A 70 -8.10 4.94 -9.91
N LEU A 71 -7.15 5.37 -9.08
CA LEU A 71 -6.75 4.72 -7.83
C LEU A 71 -7.84 4.95 -6.75
N SER A 72 -8.96 4.22 -6.88
CA SER A 72 -10.11 4.32 -6.00
C SER A 72 -10.82 2.97 -5.88
N LEU A 73 -11.32 2.66 -4.68
CA LEU A 73 -12.11 1.46 -4.40
C LEU A 73 -13.59 1.75 -4.08
N GLY A 74 -14.08 2.93 -4.50
CA GLY A 74 -15.50 3.27 -4.37
C GLY A 74 -16.40 2.24 -5.04
N SER A 75 -17.67 2.16 -4.62
CA SER A 75 -18.62 1.13 -5.10
C SER A 75 -18.80 1.07 -6.63
N LYS A 76 -18.58 2.20 -7.32
CA LYS A 76 -18.65 2.30 -8.79
C LYS A 76 -17.29 2.28 -9.49
N ALA A 77 -16.18 2.28 -8.74
CA ALA A 77 -14.84 2.40 -9.28
C ALA A 77 -14.46 1.19 -10.14
N ASN A 78 -13.87 1.45 -11.31
CA ASN A 78 -13.48 0.39 -12.23
C ASN A 78 -12.32 -0.46 -11.68
N LEU A 79 -11.42 0.12 -10.89
CA LEU A 79 -10.34 -0.62 -10.23
C LEU A 79 -10.92 -1.68 -9.28
N ARG A 80 -11.89 -1.31 -8.44
CA ARG A 80 -12.58 -2.26 -7.57
C ARG A 80 -13.23 -3.39 -8.37
N LYS A 81 -13.99 -3.06 -9.41
CA LYS A 81 -14.64 -4.08 -10.26
C LYS A 81 -13.62 -5.04 -10.87
N ALA A 82 -12.50 -4.52 -11.35
CA ALA A 82 -11.40 -5.30 -11.90
C ALA A 82 -10.80 -6.25 -10.86
N ILE A 83 -10.46 -5.75 -9.66
CA ILE A 83 -9.89 -6.56 -8.57
C ILE A 83 -10.88 -7.65 -8.12
N GLU A 84 -12.15 -7.30 -7.91
CA GLU A 84 -13.18 -8.27 -7.49
C GLU A 84 -13.39 -9.39 -8.52
N ALA A 85 -13.43 -9.04 -9.81
CA ALA A 85 -13.55 -10.02 -10.89
C ALA A 85 -12.32 -10.93 -10.98
N TRP A 86 -11.12 -10.36 -10.80
CA TRP A 86 -9.86 -11.09 -10.83
C TRP A 86 -9.70 -12.05 -9.64
N TYR A 87 -10.13 -11.63 -8.44
CA TYR A 87 -10.12 -12.48 -7.25
C TYR A 87 -11.33 -13.44 -7.19
N GLY A 88 -12.36 -13.19 -8.00
CA GLY A 88 -13.62 -13.92 -8.00
C GLY A 88 -14.37 -13.80 -6.67
N ARG A 89 -14.22 -12.67 -5.98
CA ARG A 89 -14.93 -12.35 -4.73
C ARG A 89 -15.08 -10.84 -4.56
N LYS A 90 -15.98 -10.45 -3.66
CA LYS A 90 -16.05 -9.06 -3.20
C LYS A 90 -14.86 -8.73 -2.31
N LEU A 91 -14.42 -7.47 -2.37
CA LEU A 91 -13.51 -6.92 -1.37
C LEU A 91 -14.27 -6.81 -0.04
N ASP A 92 -13.62 -7.19 1.05
CA ASP A 92 -14.19 -7.07 2.38
C ASP A 92 -14.13 -5.63 2.89
N GLU A 93 -14.84 -5.35 3.99
CA GLU A 93 -14.91 -3.99 4.56
C GLU A 93 -13.53 -3.46 4.99
N ASN A 94 -12.64 -4.33 5.47
CA ASN A 94 -11.31 -3.91 5.89
C ASN A 94 -10.45 -3.52 4.67
N GLU A 95 -10.50 -4.29 3.59
CA GLU A 95 -9.81 -3.98 2.33
C GLU A 95 -10.32 -2.68 1.69
N LEU A 96 -11.61 -2.39 1.85
CA LEU A 96 -12.19 -1.14 1.36
C LEU A 96 -11.82 0.07 2.23
N ASN A 97 -11.67 -0.13 3.55
CA ASN A 97 -11.38 0.94 4.50
C ASN A 97 -9.88 1.26 4.62
N ILE A 98 -9.03 0.23 4.73
CA ILE A 98 -7.57 0.37 4.89
C ILE A 98 -6.88 0.46 3.52
N GLY A 99 -7.51 -0.08 2.48
CA GLY A 99 -6.96 -0.20 1.14
C GLY A 99 -6.53 -1.63 0.82
N PHE A 100 -6.55 -1.93 -0.47
CA PHE A 100 -6.16 -3.23 -1.00
C PHE A 100 -4.66 -3.23 -1.36
N PRO A 101 -3.88 -4.27 -1.00
CA PRO A 101 -2.45 -4.34 -1.28
C PRO A 101 -2.18 -4.60 -2.77
N LEU A 102 -2.09 -3.54 -3.58
CA LEU A 102 -1.94 -3.64 -5.05
C LEU A 102 -0.72 -4.43 -5.52
N ARG A 103 0.33 -4.53 -4.70
CA ARG A 103 1.50 -5.37 -4.99
C ARG A 103 1.14 -6.84 -5.18
N GLU A 104 0.06 -7.33 -4.57
CA GLU A 104 -0.43 -8.71 -4.74
C GLU A 104 -0.98 -9.02 -6.15
N LEU A 105 -1.24 -7.99 -6.96
CA LEU A 105 -1.62 -8.18 -8.35
C LEU A 105 -0.43 -8.59 -9.21
N LEU A 106 0.80 -8.21 -8.83
CA LEU A 106 1.99 -8.47 -9.61
C LEU A 106 2.26 -9.98 -9.72
N GLY A 107 2.43 -10.47 -10.95
CA GLY A 107 2.63 -11.89 -11.25
C GLY A 107 1.36 -12.75 -11.14
N ARG A 108 0.21 -12.16 -10.80
CA ARG A 108 -1.06 -12.89 -10.74
C ARG A 108 -1.56 -13.18 -12.14
N TRP A 109 -2.10 -14.39 -12.32
CA TRP A 109 -2.67 -14.85 -13.59
C TRP A 109 -4.19 -14.62 -13.66
N CYS A 110 -4.69 -14.44 -14.87
CA CYS A 110 -6.12 -14.36 -15.19
C CYS A 110 -6.37 -14.77 -16.64
N TYR A 111 -7.65 -14.96 -16.98
CA TYR A 111 -8.10 -14.81 -18.35
C TYR A 111 -8.48 -13.36 -18.61
N LEU A 112 -8.02 -12.81 -19.73
CA LEU A 112 -8.48 -11.53 -20.26
C LEU A 112 -9.31 -11.77 -21.50
N ASN A 113 -10.46 -11.11 -21.58
CA ASN A 113 -11.19 -11.00 -22.83
C ASN A 113 -10.73 -9.73 -23.56
N ILE A 114 -10.05 -9.92 -24.68
CA ILE A 114 -9.56 -8.85 -25.57
C ILE A 114 -10.65 -8.54 -26.58
N VAL A 115 -11.01 -7.26 -26.68
CA VAL A 115 -12.00 -6.75 -27.63
C VAL A 115 -11.42 -5.60 -28.42
N HIS A 116 -11.74 -5.51 -29.71
CA HIS A 116 -11.32 -4.42 -30.57
C HIS A 116 -12.45 -3.39 -30.65
N ASN A 117 -12.10 -2.13 -30.41
CA ASN A 117 -13.01 -1.01 -30.58
C ASN A 117 -12.48 -0.07 -31.65
N GLN A 118 -13.35 0.34 -32.55
CA GLN A 118 -13.05 1.33 -33.57
C GLN A 118 -13.29 2.74 -33.03
N SER A 119 -12.36 3.64 -33.29
CA SER A 119 -12.51 5.07 -33.06
C SER A 119 -11.99 5.84 -34.27
N GLY A 120 -12.93 6.35 -35.07
CA GLY A 120 -12.62 6.84 -36.43
C GLY A 120 -12.09 5.69 -37.28
N ASP A 121 -10.95 5.93 -37.94
CA ASP A 121 -10.29 4.94 -38.81
C ASP A 121 -9.30 4.03 -38.06
N LYS A 122 -9.21 4.13 -36.72
CA LYS A 122 -8.26 3.36 -35.92
C LYS A 122 -8.96 2.31 -35.08
N THR A 123 -8.39 1.11 -35.08
CA THR A 123 -8.80 0.00 -34.20
C THR A 123 -7.89 -0.06 -32.98
N TYR A 124 -8.48 -0.23 -31.81
CA TYR A 124 -7.76 -0.37 -30.53
C TYR A 124 -8.15 -1.67 -29.86
N ALA A 125 -7.16 -2.46 -29.46
CA ALA A 125 -7.39 -3.59 -28.57
C ALA A 125 -7.56 -3.11 -27.13
N ASN A 126 -8.65 -3.50 -26.49
CA ASN A 126 -9.01 -3.15 -25.12
C ASN A 126 -9.31 -4.41 -24.31
N ILE A 127 -9.18 -4.31 -22.99
CA ILE A 127 -9.60 -5.36 -22.06
C ILE A 127 -11.11 -5.19 -21.82
N GLY A 128 -11.90 -6.11 -22.37
CA GLY A 128 -13.35 -6.15 -22.17
C GLY A 128 -13.74 -6.66 -20.79
N SER A 129 -13.07 -7.72 -20.31
CA SER A 129 -13.26 -8.24 -18.95
C SER A 129 -12.04 -8.99 -18.42
N ILE A 130 -11.97 -9.11 -17.09
CA ILE A 130 -10.97 -9.89 -16.36
C ILE A 130 -11.71 -11.03 -15.66
N ILE A 131 -11.21 -12.25 -15.82
CA ILE A 131 -11.80 -13.46 -15.25
C ILE A 131 -10.75 -14.14 -14.37
N LYS A 132 -11.13 -14.48 -13.13
CA LYS A 132 -10.29 -15.29 -12.23
C LYS A 132 -9.86 -16.57 -12.92
N LEU A 133 -8.56 -16.88 -12.85
CA LEU A 133 -8.05 -18.15 -13.32
C LEU A 133 -8.61 -19.31 -12.46
N PRO A 134 -9.28 -20.32 -13.05
CA PRO A 134 -9.73 -21.49 -12.31
C PRO A 134 -8.57 -22.25 -11.68
N ASN A 135 -8.76 -22.79 -10.47
CA ASN A 135 -7.70 -23.45 -9.69
C ASN A 135 -7.06 -24.67 -10.38
N ASN A 136 -7.72 -25.25 -11.38
CA ASN A 136 -7.24 -26.41 -12.14
C ASN A 136 -6.38 -26.03 -13.36
N VAL A 137 -6.27 -24.74 -13.69
CA VAL A 137 -5.39 -24.28 -14.77
C VAL A 137 -3.98 -24.10 -14.22
N LYS A 138 -3.03 -24.76 -14.87
CA LYS A 138 -1.60 -24.72 -14.54
C LYS A 138 -0.90 -23.59 -15.26
N THR A 139 0.06 -22.94 -14.60
CA THR A 139 0.82 -21.82 -15.17
C THR A 139 2.33 -22.03 -15.13
N GLU A 140 2.79 -23.17 -14.59
CA GLU A 140 4.20 -23.49 -14.36
C GLU A 140 4.99 -23.73 -15.66
N GLY A 141 4.30 -23.88 -16.80
CA GLY A 141 4.93 -24.03 -18.12
C GLY A 141 5.13 -22.72 -18.88
N TYR A 142 4.68 -21.59 -18.33
CA TYR A 142 4.82 -20.29 -18.98
C TYR A 142 6.03 -19.53 -18.44
N GLU A 143 6.91 -19.13 -19.36
CA GLU A 143 7.99 -18.19 -19.08
C GLU A 143 7.55 -16.79 -19.51
N LEU A 144 7.73 -15.82 -18.61
CA LEU A 144 7.45 -14.42 -18.91
C LEU A 144 8.64 -13.80 -19.60
N TYR A 145 8.37 -13.14 -20.73
CA TYR A 145 9.40 -12.44 -21.50
C TYR A 145 9.78 -11.10 -20.83
N ASN A 146 8.79 -10.37 -20.32
CA ASN A 146 8.99 -9.06 -19.72
C ASN A 146 9.18 -9.15 -18.19
N PRO A 147 10.05 -8.29 -17.61
CA PRO A 147 10.26 -8.27 -16.18
C PRO A 147 9.01 -7.81 -15.43
N LYS A 148 8.87 -8.27 -14.20
CA LYS A 148 7.81 -7.80 -13.30
C LYS A 148 8.24 -6.52 -12.61
N ILE A 149 7.43 -5.47 -12.72
CA ILE A 149 7.72 -4.15 -12.14
C ILE A 149 6.55 -3.72 -11.24
N TYR A 150 6.86 -3.46 -9.98
CA TYR A 150 5.97 -2.72 -9.07
C TYR A 150 6.60 -1.35 -8.82
N PHE A 151 5.83 -0.30 -8.98
CA PHE A 151 6.29 1.07 -8.72
C PHE A 151 5.20 1.83 -7.96
N ASP A 152 5.54 2.32 -6.78
CA ASP A 152 4.68 3.14 -5.93
C ASP A 152 5.34 4.50 -5.77
N LEU A 153 4.77 5.52 -6.41
CA LEU A 153 5.36 6.85 -6.45
C LEU A 153 5.60 7.44 -5.05
N SER A 154 4.80 7.00 -4.06
CA SER A 154 4.94 7.46 -2.66
C SER A 154 6.04 6.77 -1.87
N LYS A 155 6.65 5.71 -2.41
CA LYS A 155 7.67 4.90 -1.71
C LYS A 155 8.93 4.64 -2.52
N SER A 156 8.84 4.75 -3.84
CA SER A 156 9.93 4.41 -4.74
C SER A 156 11.01 5.47 -4.79
N THR A 157 12.23 5.03 -5.10
CA THR A 157 13.41 5.89 -5.27
C THR A 157 13.48 6.43 -6.70
N TYR A 158 14.37 7.39 -6.92
CA TYR A 158 14.62 7.91 -8.27
C TYR A 158 15.27 6.84 -9.17
N GLU A 159 16.13 5.99 -8.62
CA GLU A 159 16.78 4.89 -9.33
C GLU A 159 15.75 3.85 -9.81
N GLU A 160 14.73 3.57 -9.00
CA GLU A 160 13.61 2.71 -9.40
C GLU A 160 12.78 3.35 -10.53
N TYR A 161 12.53 4.66 -10.45
CA TYR A 161 11.87 5.41 -11.52
C TYR A 161 12.66 5.32 -12.84
N GLN A 162 13.99 5.42 -12.81
CA GLN A 162 14.81 5.33 -14.03
C GLN A 162 14.72 3.96 -14.75
N LYS A 163 14.41 2.89 -14.01
CA LYS A 163 14.22 1.54 -14.57
C LYS A 163 12.88 1.38 -15.31
N LEU A 164 11.97 2.35 -15.21
CA LEU A 164 10.69 2.30 -15.90
C LEU A 164 10.86 2.51 -17.42
N PRO A 165 10.05 1.84 -18.26
CA PRO A 165 10.03 2.10 -19.70
C PRO A 165 9.78 3.57 -20.04
N ASP A 166 10.42 4.08 -21.09
CA ASP A 166 10.36 5.50 -21.47
C ASP A 166 8.93 6.01 -21.69
N TRP A 167 8.06 5.17 -22.26
CA TRP A 167 6.66 5.56 -22.46
C TRP A 167 5.89 5.71 -21.14
N ILE A 168 6.27 4.99 -20.08
CA ILE A 168 5.71 5.15 -18.74
C ILE A 168 6.27 6.40 -18.08
N LYS A 169 7.59 6.64 -18.19
CA LYS A 169 8.23 7.87 -17.68
C LYS A 169 7.60 9.13 -18.28
N LYS A 170 7.32 9.14 -19.58
CA LYS A 170 6.58 10.23 -20.26
C LYS A 170 5.20 10.48 -19.67
N ILE A 171 4.47 9.44 -19.27
CA ILE A 171 3.17 9.61 -18.61
C ILE A 171 3.38 10.17 -17.20
N LEU A 172 4.35 9.65 -16.46
CA LEU A 172 4.67 10.15 -15.12
C LEU A 172 5.10 11.62 -15.13
N GLU A 173 5.86 12.07 -16.13
CA GLU A 173 6.27 13.48 -16.31
C GLU A 173 5.05 14.44 -16.42
N GLU A 174 3.89 13.94 -16.85
CA GLU A 174 2.65 14.72 -16.90
C GLU A 174 1.92 14.77 -15.54
N SER A 175 2.37 14.01 -14.54
CA SER A 175 1.76 13.99 -13.20
C SER A 175 2.11 15.24 -12.40
N LEU A 176 1.20 15.65 -11.51
CA LEU A 176 1.39 16.80 -10.64
C LEU A 176 2.60 16.65 -9.72
N GLU A 177 2.89 15.44 -9.26
CA GLU A 177 4.02 15.14 -8.38
C GLU A 177 5.36 15.43 -9.09
N LEU A 178 5.54 14.93 -10.32
CA LEU A 178 6.76 15.19 -11.07
C LEU A 178 6.86 16.64 -11.56
N GLN A 179 5.73 17.25 -11.96
CA GLN A 179 5.70 18.68 -12.30
C GLN A 179 6.05 19.58 -11.11
N SER A 180 5.79 19.13 -9.88
CA SER A 180 6.11 19.85 -8.66
C SER A 180 7.53 19.54 -8.13
N GLY A 181 8.33 18.76 -8.87
CA GLY A 181 9.72 18.47 -8.52
C GLY A 181 9.90 17.28 -7.59
N TRP A 182 9.15 16.18 -7.78
CA TRP A 182 9.44 14.92 -7.08
C TRP A 182 10.85 14.41 -7.38
N GLU A 183 11.65 14.17 -6.33
CA GLU A 183 13.06 13.76 -6.42
C GLU A 183 13.29 12.28 -6.06
N GLY A 184 12.23 11.52 -5.77
CA GLY A 184 12.35 10.17 -5.21
C GLY A 184 12.34 10.16 -3.68
N ASN A 185 11.99 9.01 -3.11
CA ASN A 185 12.20 8.79 -1.67
C ASN A 185 13.67 8.42 -1.44
N ILE A 186 14.24 8.91 -0.34
CA ILE A 186 15.59 8.54 0.08
C ILE A 186 15.51 7.13 0.67
N GLU A 187 16.38 6.21 0.21
CA GLU A 187 16.56 4.95 0.92
C GLU A 187 17.10 5.26 2.31
N GLU A 188 16.27 5.12 3.34
CA GLU A 188 16.81 4.98 4.69
C GLU A 188 17.59 3.66 4.71
N GLU A 189 18.91 3.75 4.56
CA GLU A 189 19.83 2.70 5.00
C GLU A 189 19.58 2.49 6.49
N THR A 190 18.64 1.61 6.81
CA THR A 190 18.61 0.98 8.13
C THR A 190 19.73 -0.05 8.10
N ASP A 191 20.98 0.41 8.26
CA ASP A 191 22.07 -0.48 8.66
C ASP A 191 21.77 -0.93 10.10
N PRO A 192 21.40 -2.20 10.34
CA PRO A 192 21.13 -2.67 11.69
C PRO A 192 22.39 -2.70 12.58
N LEU A 193 23.58 -2.32 12.08
CA LEU A 193 24.85 -2.38 12.80
C LEU A 193 25.49 -1.02 13.12
N ASN A 194 24.91 0.12 12.74
CA ASN A 194 25.46 1.42 13.17
C ASN A 194 24.99 1.80 14.59
N ILE A 195 25.38 0.98 15.56
CA ILE A 195 25.45 1.37 16.97
C ILE A 195 26.80 2.09 17.12
N PRO A 196 26.86 3.37 17.55
CA PRO A 196 28.12 3.97 17.93
C PRO A 196 28.79 3.08 18.98
N GLU A 197 29.95 2.53 18.65
CA GLU A 197 30.58 1.45 19.42
C GLU A 197 31.16 1.90 20.78
N ASP A 198 31.00 3.18 21.15
CA ASP A 198 31.52 3.74 22.39
C ASP A 198 30.43 4.51 23.18
N ILE A 199 29.64 3.78 23.96
CA ILE A 199 29.13 4.30 25.24
C ILE A 199 29.58 3.31 26.31
N GLU A 200 30.76 3.56 26.88
CA GLU A 200 31.17 2.96 28.14
C GLU A 200 30.19 3.43 29.23
N ILE A 201 29.21 2.57 29.57
CA ILE A 201 28.38 2.78 30.75
C ILE A 201 29.16 2.19 31.93
N GLU A 202 29.71 3.07 32.78
CA GLU A 202 30.31 2.63 34.05
C GLU A 202 29.24 1.99 34.96
N PRO A 203 29.56 0.89 35.67
CA PRO A 203 28.58 0.06 36.38
C PRO A 203 28.06 0.65 37.71
N SER A 204 28.02 1.98 37.88
CA SER A 204 27.66 2.60 39.17
C SER A 204 26.18 2.93 39.39
N ASP A 205 25.34 2.95 38.36
CA ASP A 205 24.03 3.64 38.48
C ASP A 205 22.84 2.73 38.80
N PHE A 206 23.07 1.48 39.22
CA PHE A 206 22.01 0.49 39.51
C PHE A 206 21.81 0.16 40.99
N ASN A 207 22.08 1.10 41.91
CA ASN A 207 21.73 0.94 43.32
C ASN A 207 21.20 2.25 43.92
N GLU A 208 19.93 2.55 43.70
CA GLU A 208 19.14 3.27 44.70
C GLU A 208 17.81 2.52 44.90
N GLU A 209 17.66 1.93 46.09
CA GLU A 209 16.41 1.34 46.58
C GLU A 209 15.33 2.43 46.73
N PRO A 210 14.03 2.08 46.59
CA PRO A 210 12.96 3.06 46.67
C PRO A 210 12.82 3.57 48.11
N PRO A 211 12.64 4.89 48.34
CA PRO A 211 12.33 5.38 49.67
C PRO A 211 10.88 5.03 50.04
N ASP A 212 10.75 4.23 51.10
CA ASP A 212 9.53 4.04 51.88
C ASP A 212 9.17 5.36 52.58
N GLU A 213 8.19 6.11 52.05
CA GLU A 213 7.44 7.12 52.83
C GLU A 213 6.24 7.63 52.00
N GLU A 214 5.02 7.23 52.35
CA GLU A 214 3.82 8.04 52.05
C GLU A 214 3.74 9.18 53.07
N PRO A 215 3.52 10.43 52.64
CA PRO A 215 2.50 11.18 53.36
C PRO A 215 1.61 12.12 52.50
N GLU A 216 0.33 12.03 52.86
CA GLU A 216 -0.62 13.11 53.17
C GLU A 216 -1.13 14.05 52.06
N ILE A 217 -2.42 13.82 51.76
CA ILE A 217 -3.35 14.72 51.11
C ILE A 217 -3.50 16.00 51.95
N ASN A 218 -3.18 17.16 51.38
CA ASN A 218 -3.63 18.43 51.92
C ASN A 218 -4.30 19.30 50.84
N ASN A 219 -5.57 19.58 51.09
CA ASN A 219 -6.47 20.31 50.22
C ASN A 219 -6.34 21.80 50.56
N SER A 220 -5.74 22.62 49.68
CA SER A 220 -5.85 24.08 49.81
C SER A 220 -5.82 24.76 48.45
N LEU A 221 -6.99 25.27 48.07
CA LEU A 221 -7.21 26.18 46.96
C LEU A 221 -6.44 27.49 47.19
N THR A 222 -5.51 27.83 46.31
CA THR A 222 -5.29 29.23 45.93
C THR A 222 -5.19 29.34 44.41
N LYS A 223 -5.97 30.29 43.91
CA LYS A 223 -6.09 30.69 42.51
C LYS A 223 -4.80 31.37 42.07
N GLU A 224 -4.28 31.02 40.91
CA GLU A 224 -3.71 31.95 39.93
C GLU A 224 -3.39 31.21 38.61
N GLU A 225 -4.06 31.61 37.54
CA GLU A 225 -3.84 31.15 36.17
C GLU A 225 -2.64 31.89 35.55
N PRO A 226 -1.73 31.22 34.83
CA PRO A 226 -0.96 31.88 33.78
C PRO A 226 -1.67 31.70 32.44
N LYS A 227 -2.03 32.83 31.83
CA LYS A 227 -2.50 32.92 30.45
C LYS A 227 -1.37 32.49 29.50
N THR A 228 -1.62 31.49 28.67
CA THR A 228 -0.89 31.26 27.41
C THR A 228 -1.88 31.23 26.25
N ASN A 229 -1.50 31.91 25.17
CA ASN A 229 -2.33 32.22 24.01
C ASN A 229 -2.82 30.96 23.28
N GLY A 230 -4.10 30.97 22.91
CA GLY A 230 -4.79 29.88 22.25
C GLY A 230 -4.43 29.73 20.77
N LYS A 231 -4.24 28.46 20.37
CA LYS A 231 -4.66 27.87 19.09
C LYS A 231 -4.39 26.35 18.98
N GLU A 232 -3.65 25.74 19.91
CA GLU A 232 -3.33 24.30 19.88
C GLU A 232 -4.25 23.42 20.75
N ASP A 233 -4.99 24.01 21.70
CA ASP A 233 -5.82 23.24 22.66
C ASP A 233 -7.18 22.76 22.12
N ASP A 234 -7.61 23.26 20.96
CA ASP A 234 -8.90 22.88 20.34
C ASP A 234 -8.76 21.64 19.43
N GLU A 235 -7.62 21.42 18.77
CA GLU A 235 -7.44 20.26 17.87
C GLU A 235 -7.32 18.94 18.65
N PHE A 236 -6.66 18.95 19.81
CA PHE A 236 -6.57 17.77 20.68
C PHE A 236 -7.91 17.42 21.34
N LYS A 237 -8.76 18.41 21.66
CA LYS A 237 -10.10 18.17 22.19
C LYS A 237 -11.05 17.59 21.15
N VAL A 238 -10.96 18.05 19.91
CA VAL A 238 -11.78 17.52 18.79
C VAL A 238 -11.37 16.07 18.49
N MET A 239 -10.08 15.75 18.55
CA MET A 239 -9.57 14.40 18.33
C MET A 239 -9.92 13.45 19.49
N ASP A 240 -9.90 13.94 20.73
CA ASP A 240 -10.31 13.17 21.90
C ASP A 240 -11.84 12.96 21.97
N GLU A 241 -12.65 13.93 21.53
CA GLU A 241 -14.09 13.74 21.32
C GLU A 241 -14.41 12.75 20.18
N PHE A 242 -13.62 12.77 19.10
CA PHE A 242 -13.74 11.84 17.98
C PHE A 242 -13.37 10.41 18.38
N LEU A 243 -12.35 10.22 19.22
CA LEU A 243 -11.96 8.91 19.74
C LEU A 243 -12.89 8.36 20.83
N LYS A 244 -13.71 9.23 21.44
CA LYS A 244 -14.72 8.87 22.46
C LYS A 244 -16.09 8.52 21.86
N LYS A 245 -16.36 8.87 20.59
CA LYS A 245 -17.60 8.52 19.89
C LYS A 245 -17.31 7.49 18.79
N GLU A 246 -17.77 6.26 19.02
CA GLU A 246 -17.91 5.19 18.02
C GLU A 246 -16.64 4.44 17.54
N ILE A 247 -15.89 3.85 18.49
CA ILE A 247 -15.08 2.66 18.17
C ILE A 247 -15.42 1.58 19.21
N PRO A 248 -15.93 0.40 18.83
CA PRO A 248 -16.17 -0.69 19.77
C PRO A 248 -14.89 -1.00 20.56
N ASP A 249 -15.00 -1.15 21.89
CA ASP A 249 -13.87 -1.27 22.84
C ASP A 249 -12.76 -2.25 22.39
N TRP A 250 -13.13 -3.26 21.60
CA TRP A 250 -12.22 -4.27 21.08
C TRP A 250 -11.33 -3.80 19.92
N THR A 251 -11.79 -2.87 19.07
CA THR A 251 -11.01 -2.39 17.93
C THR A 251 -9.81 -1.55 18.41
N TYR A 252 -10.00 -0.70 19.42
CA TYR A 252 -8.91 0.05 20.04
C TYR A 252 -7.87 -0.89 20.67
N PHE A 253 -8.33 -1.95 21.34
CA PHE A 253 -7.45 -2.95 21.94
C PHE A 253 -6.60 -3.68 20.89
N TRP A 254 -7.19 -4.09 19.76
CA TRP A 254 -6.45 -4.77 18.69
C TRP A 254 -5.46 -3.85 17.97
N VAL A 255 -5.82 -2.59 17.75
CA VAL A 255 -4.92 -1.58 17.18
C VAL A 255 -3.74 -1.33 18.12
N SER A 256 -3.99 -1.15 19.42
CA SER A 256 -2.93 -0.93 20.42
C SER A 256 -2.00 -2.13 20.55
N CYS A 257 -2.54 -3.36 20.56
CA CYS A 257 -1.73 -4.58 20.58
C CYS A 257 -0.84 -4.69 19.33
N LYS A 258 -1.36 -4.32 18.16
CA LYS A 258 -0.59 -4.38 16.90
C LYS A 258 0.51 -3.31 16.84
N LEU A 259 0.22 -2.09 17.31
CA LEU A 259 1.20 -1.01 17.39
C LEU A 259 2.34 -1.33 18.36
N LEU A 260 2.02 -2.04 19.46
CA LEU A 260 3.00 -2.53 20.43
C LEU A 260 3.65 -3.86 20.00
N GLY A 261 3.46 -4.33 18.75
CA GLY A 261 4.15 -5.51 18.23
C GLY A 261 3.69 -6.87 18.78
N PHE A 262 2.53 -6.95 19.43
CA PHE A 262 1.97 -8.23 19.90
C PHE A 262 1.34 -9.02 18.75
N ASP A 263 1.62 -10.33 18.70
CA ASP A 263 0.97 -11.24 17.76
C ASP A 263 -0.40 -11.75 18.26
N ARG A 264 -1.24 -12.25 17.34
CA ARG A 264 -2.61 -12.70 17.63
C ARG A 264 -2.68 -13.79 18.74
N PRO A 265 -1.78 -14.79 18.79
CA PRO A 265 -1.69 -15.74 19.91
C PRO A 265 -1.36 -15.10 21.27
N GLN A 266 -0.44 -14.15 21.32
CA GLN A 266 -0.03 -13.45 22.56
C GLN A 266 -1.19 -12.63 23.14
N VAL A 267 -1.92 -11.92 22.28
CA VAL A 267 -3.12 -11.17 22.68
C VAL A 267 -4.19 -12.10 23.27
N HIS A 268 -4.42 -13.27 22.66
CA HIS A 268 -5.36 -14.26 23.20
C HIS A 268 -4.92 -14.85 24.54
N LYS A 269 -3.62 -14.94 24.81
CA LYS A 269 -3.09 -15.42 26.10
C LYS A 269 -3.29 -14.37 27.20
N ALA A 270 -3.09 -13.09 26.90
CA ALA A 270 -3.32 -11.98 27.84
C ALA A 270 -4.81 -11.79 28.17
N LEU A 271 -5.71 -12.04 27.21
CA LEU A 271 -7.16 -11.96 27.43
C LEU A 271 -7.75 -13.10 28.28
N LYS A 272 -6.98 -14.16 28.55
CA LYS A 272 -7.42 -15.29 29.39
C LYS A 272 -7.30 -15.02 30.89
N THR A 273 -6.61 -13.95 31.30
CA THR A 273 -6.61 -13.51 32.69
C THR A 273 -7.86 -12.65 32.94
N SER A 274 -8.74 -13.11 33.83
CA SER A 274 -10.05 -12.51 34.10
C SER A 274 -9.99 -11.03 34.48
N SER A 275 -8.87 -10.56 35.02
CA SER A 275 -8.67 -9.17 35.45
C SER A 275 -8.55 -8.14 34.31
N VAL A 276 -8.32 -8.55 33.06
CA VAL A 276 -8.04 -7.62 31.94
C VAL A 276 -9.31 -7.17 31.22
N LYS A 277 -10.38 -7.98 31.27
CA LYS A 277 -11.63 -7.72 30.55
C LYS A 277 -12.46 -6.59 31.16
N ASP A 278 -12.20 -6.26 32.43
CA ASP A 278 -12.96 -5.28 33.20
C ASP A 278 -12.17 -3.96 33.42
N LEU A 279 -10.99 -3.81 32.80
CA LEU A 279 -10.16 -2.61 32.92
C LEU A 279 -10.72 -1.47 32.06
N PRO A 280 -10.81 -0.24 32.60
CA PRO A 280 -11.13 0.94 31.80
C PRO A 280 -10.14 1.15 30.65
N LYS A 281 -10.61 1.67 29.51
CA LYS A 281 -9.81 1.89 28.28
C LYS A 281 -8.47 2.61 28.51
N LYS A 282 -8.46 3.60 29.42
CA LYS A 282 -7.26 4.35 29.81
C LYS A 282 -6.21 3.50 30.54
N ASP A 283 -6.66 2.49 31.28
CA ASP A 283 -5.80 1.63 32.11
C ASP A 283 -5.33 0.40 31.33
N LEU A 284 -6.01 0.07 30.22
CA LEU A 284 -5.67 -1.02 29.32
C LEU A 284 -4.38 -0.75 28.52
N ASP A 285 -4.18 0.48 28.05
CA ASP A 285 -2.94 0.89 27.36
C ASP A 285 -1.74 0.82 28.32
N VAL A 286 -1.90 1.33 29.54
CA VAL A 286 -0.89 1.25 30.61
C VAL A 286 -0.57 -0.20 30.97
N PHE A 287 -1.59 -1.05 31.10
CA PHE A 287 -1.42 -2.47 31.38
C PHE A 287 -0.65 -3.20 30.27
N LEU A 288 -0.99 -2.93 29.00
CA LEU A 288 -0.32 -3.54 27.84
C LEU A 288 1.14 -3.11 27.76
N ARG A 289 1.43 -1.81 27.94
CA ARG A 289 2.80 -1.28 27.95
C ARG A 289 3.63 -1.86 29.08
N LYS A 290 3.08 -1.95 30.29
CA LYS A 290 3.79 -2.51 31.46
C LYS A 290 4.10 -4.00 31.29
N ASN A 291 3.18 -4.79 30.73
CA ASN A 291 3.42 -6.21 30.46
C ASN A 291 4.32 -6.45 29.23
N TYR A 292 4.29 -5.56 28.24
CA TYR A 292 5.24 -5.60 27.13
C TYR A 292 6.65 -5.30 27.63
N ALA A 293 6.83 -4.20 28.36
CA ALA A 293 8.11 -3.78 28.92
C ALA A 293 8.72 -4.84 29.85
N ALA A 294 7.90 -5.44 30.72
CA ALA A 294 8.35 -6.50 31.62
C ALA A 294 8.80 -7.79 30.91
N LYS A 295 8.36 -8.01 29.67
CA LYS A 295 8.60 -9.27 28.94
C LYS A 295 9.55 -9.13 27.75
N PHE A 296 9.64 -7.95 27.16
CA PHE A 296 10.36 -7.70 25.91
C PHE A 296 11.20 -6.41 25.94
N GLY A 297 11.23 -5.67 27.05
CA GLY A 297 11.84 -4.34 27.14
C GLY A 297 10.93 -3.23 26.61
N GLU A 298 11.25 -1.97 26.92
CA GLU A 298 10.43 -0.84 26.49
C GLU A 298 10.34 -0.76 24.95
N PRO A 299 9.14 -0.49 24.40
CA PRO A 299 8.98 -0.36 22.96
C PRO A 299 9.78 0.86 22.49
N ARG A 300 10.71 0.63 21.55
CA ARG A 300 11.40 1.72 20.86
C ARG A 300 10.37 2.46 20.00
N LEU A 301 10.10 3.71 20.36
CA LEU A 301 9.24 4.65 19.62
C LEU A 301 9.85 5.00 18.27
#